data_AF-A0A8H5RWX6-F1
#
_entry.id   AF-A0A8H5RWX6-F1
#
_cell.length_a   1.000
_cell.length_b   1.000
_cell.length_c   1.000
_cell.angle_alpha   90.00
_cell.angle_beta   90.00
_cell.angle_gamma   90.00
#
_symmetry.space_group_name_H-M   'P 1'
#
loop_
_entity.id
_entity.type
_entity.pdbx_description
1 polymer ?
#
loop_
_entity_poly.entity_id
_entity_poly.type
_entity_poly.pdbx_seq_one_letter_code
_entity_poly.pdbx_strand_id
1 'polypeptide(L)'
;MTAFSIVVQPPARAQVSTTLYPPLVAELHFRGAVTGHYFFAMALLLTREGNIVEGGLSGTTSVNGVDVTAAGASRTTIHFPYTDLAILAEGAYKIRVDLYKVAYDRPESYDFQAHAKSSRITVVNEAVPAVSTG
;
A
#
# COMPACT_ATOMS: atom_id res chain seq x y z
N MET A 1 -9.57 -12.77 13.80
CA MET A 1 -9.76 -11.34 13.49
C MET A 1 -8.80 -11.01 12.37
N THR A 2 -9.30 -10.43 11.30
CA THR A 2 -8.51 -9.98 10.14
C THR A 2 -8.01 -8.57 10.44
N ALA A 3 -6.71 -8.34 10.28
CA ALA A 3 -6.08 -7.05 10.47
C ALA A 3 -5.42 -6.60 9.17
N PHE A 4 -5.58 -5.32 8.82
CA PHE A 4 -4.97 -4.73 7.65
C PHE A 4 -4.27 -3.42 8.04
N SER A 5 -2.99 -3.29 7.72
CA SER A 5 -2.16 -2.16 8.15
C SER A 5 -1.05 -1.87 7.13
N ILE A 6 -0.33 -0.75 7.32
CA ILE A 6 0.90 -0.46 6.57
C ILE A 6 2.08 -0.75 7.49
N VAL A 7 2.89 -1.76 7.10
CA VAL A 7 4.02 -2.27 7.89
C VAL A 7 5.35 -1.65 7.48
N VAL A 8 5.48 -1.19 6.23
CA VAL A 8 6.58 -0.32 5.80
C VAL A 8 6.00 1.00 5.34
N GLN A 9 6.37 2.06 6.06
CA GLN A 9 5.89 3.42 5.78
C GLN A 9 6.73 4.04 4.67
N PRO A 10 6.12 4.79 3.73
CA PRO A 10 6.87 5.62 2.79
C PRO A 10 7.66 6.72 3.54
N PRO A 11 8.64 7.36 2.89
CA PRO A 11 9.43 8.39 3.54
C PRO A 11 8.57 9.58 3.99
N ALA A 12 8.91 10.21 5.11
CA ALA A 12 8.20 11.39 5.61
C ALA A 12 8.37 12.61 4.69
N ARG A 13 9.44 12.65 3.89
CA ARG A 13 9.72 13.68 2.89
C ARG A 13 10.23 13.03 1.61
N ALA A 14 9.72 13.45 0.46
CA ALA A 14 10.11 12.93 -0.85
C ALA A 14 10.26 14.07 -1.86
N GLN A 15 11.04 13.83 -2.91
CA GLN A 15 11.08 14.72 -4.07
C GLN A 15 9.95 14.38 -5.03
N VAL A 16 9.38 15.39 -5.68
CA VAL A 16 8.39 15.22 -6.77
C VAL A 16 8.93 14.27 -7.84
N SER A 17 8.09 13.35 -8.30
CA SER A 17 8.38 12.41 -9.39
C SER A 17 9.57 11.47 -9.13
N THR A 18 9.96 11.30 -7.87
CA THR A 18 10.97 10.33 -7.46
C THR A 18 10.31 9.14 -6.78
N THR A 19 10.79 7.93 -7.07
CA THR A 19 10.34 6.71 -6.41
C THR A 19 10.48 6.82 -4.90
N LEU A 20 9.39 6.52 -4.18
CA LEU A 20 9.35 6.54 -2.73
C LEU A 20 10.25 5.44 -2.16
N TYR A 21 11.22 5.85 -1.34
CA TYR A 21 12.06 4.92 -0.60
C TYR A 21 12.20 5.36 0.87
N PRO A 22 11.95 4.48 1.86
CA PRO A 22 11.55 3.07 1.72
C PRO A 22 10.20 2.88 1.01
N PRO A 23 9.98 1.72 0.36
CA PRO A 23 8.74 1.46 -0.38
C PRO A 23 7.57 1.28 0.59
N LEU A 24 6.35 1.59 0.13
CA LEU A 24 5.15 1.32 0.92
C LEU A 24 4.83 -0.17 0.88
N VAL A 25 4.62 -0.80 2.04
CA VAL A 25 4.14 -2.19 2.12
C VAL A 25 2.93 -2.25 3.04
N ALA A 26 1.80 -2.67 2.48
CA ALA A 26 0.60 -3.02 3.24
C ALA A 26 0.62 -4.51 3.61
N GLU A 27 0.04 -4.85 4.75
CA GLU A 27 -0.02 -6.22 5.28
C GLU A 27 -1.46 -6.57 5.64
N LEU A 28 -1.91 -7.73 5.15
CA LEU A 28 -3.10 -8.41 5.62
C LEU A 28 -2.68 -9.60 6.50
N HIS A 29 -3.26 -9.68 7.68
CA HIS A 29 -2.97 -10.73 8.64
C HIS A 29 -4.26 -11.35 9.18
N PHE A 30 -4.42 -12.67 9.07
CA PHE A 30 -5.61 -13.38 9.54
C PHE A 30 -5.30 -14.81 10.00
N ARG A 31 -6.25 -15.43 10.73
CA ARG A 31 -6.11 -16.81 11.21
C ARG A 31 -6.60 -17.80 10.15
N GLY A 32 -5.91 -18.93 10.01
CA GLY A 32 -6.23 -19.96 9.02
C GLY A 32 -5.55 -19.71 7.67
N ALA A 33 -5.67 -20.67 6.75
CA ALA A 33 -5.02 -20.63 5.45
C ALA A 33 -5.80 -19.74 4.45
N VAL A 34 -5.08 -19.20 3.45
CA VAL A 34 -5.71 -18.61 2.26
C VAL A 34 -6.41 -19.72 1.48
N THR A 35 -7.73 -19.79 1.52
CA THR A 35 -8.49 -20.73 0.68
C THR A 35 -9.59 -19.99 -0.07
N GLY A 36 -9.76 -20.33 -1.35
CA GLY A 36 -10.91 -19.89 -2.16
C GLY A 36 -10.96 -18.41 -2.53
N HIS A 37 -9.94 -17.60 -2.20
CA HIS A 37 -9.95 -16.16 -2.44
C HIS A 37 -8.63 -15.65 -3.01
N TYR A 38 -8.77 -14.70 -3.93
CA TYR A 38 -7.69 -13.85 -4.44
C TYR A 38 -7.72 -12.50 -3.74
N PHE A 39 -6.57 -11.93 -3.40
CA PHE A 39 -6.48 -10.59 -2.81
C PHE A 39 -5.63 -9.67 -3.68
N PHE A 40 -6.13 -8.46 -3.90
CA PHE A 40 -5.39 -7.37 -4.51
C PHE A 40 -5.65 -6.08 -3.74
N ALA A 41 -4.73 -5.13 -3.83
CA ALA A 41 -4.83 -3.87 -3.13
C ALA A 41 -4.55 -2.70 -4.08
N MET A 42 -5.24 -1.58 -3.86
CA MET A 42 -5.08 -0.35 -4.63
C MET A 42 -4.59 0.80 -3.75
N ALA A 43 -3.54 1.50 -4.19
CA ALA A 43 -3.01 2.70 -3.57
C ALA A 43 -3.66 3.97 -4.17
N LEU A 44 -4.06 4.88 -3.30
CA LEU A 44 -4.70 6.15 -3.62
C LEU A 44 -4.00 7.27 -2.86
N LEU A 45 -3.75 8.40 -3.53
CA LEU A 45 -3.21 9.59 -2.87
C LEU A 45 -4.32 10.42 -2.28
N LEU A 46 -4.15 10.83 -1.03
CA LEU A 46 -5.08 11.69 -0.32
C LEU A 46 -4.41 13.01 0.06
N THR A 47 -5.14 14.13 -0.09
CA THR A 47 -4.77 15.41 0.51
C THR A 47 -4.88 15.36 2.03
N ARG A 48 -4.44 16.41 2.71
CA ARG A 48 -4.59 16.57 4.17
C ARG A 48 -6.05 16.49 4.62
N GLU A 49 -6.97 17.00 3.80
CA GLU A 49 -8.41 17.02 4.03
C GLU A 49 -9.06 15.66 3.75
N GLY A 50 -8.31 14.71 3.17
CA GLY A 50 -8.78 13.38 2.85
C GLY A 50 -9.39 13.22 1.46
N ASN A 51 -9.28 14.25 0.61
CA ASN A 51 -9.75 14.19 -0.78
C ASN A 51 -8.80 13.33 -1.63
N ILE A 52 -9.34 12.57 -2.57
CA ILE A 52 -8.53 11.81 -3.53
C ILE A 52 -7.88 12.78 -4.52
N VAL A 53 -6.58 12.61 -4.75
CA VAL A 53 -5.84 13.32 -5.79
C VAL A 53 -5.77 12.42 -7.02
N GLU A 54 -6.69 12.63 -7.95
CA GLU A 54 -6.69 11.91 -9.22
C GLU A 54 -5.40 12.18 -10.00
N GLY A 55 -4.77 11.11 -10.51
CA GLY A 55 -3.50 11.21 -11.22
C GLY A 55 -2.31 11.66 -10.36
N GLY A 56 -2.44 11.70 -9.03
CA GLY A 56 -1.36 12.16 -8.13
C GLY A 56 -0.23 11.14 -7.89
N LEU A 57 -0.47 9.86 -8.19
CA LEU A 57 0.51 8.78 -8.11
C LEU A 57 0.88 8.28 -9.51
N SER A 58 2.16 7.99 -9.70
CA SER A 58 2.66 7.17 -10.82
C SER A 58 3.27 5.87 -10.32
N GLY A 59 3.61 4.98 -11.26
CA GLY A 59 4.08 3.63 -10.96
C GLY A 59 2.93 2.64 -10.81
N THR A 60 3.18 1.53 -10.13
CA THR A 60 2.22 0.46 -9.93
C THR A 60 1.31 0.79 -8.74
N THR A 61 0.08 1.26 -9.02
CA THR A 61 -0.90 1.62 -7.97
C THR A 61 -1.82 0.47 -7.58
N SER A 62 -1.76 -0.68 -8.25
CA SER A 62 -2.53 -1.87 -7.91
C SER A 62 -1.62 -3.08 -7.91
N VAL A 63 -1.60 -3.83 -6.81
CA VAL A 63 -0.70 -4.98 -6.63
C VAL A 63 -1.45 -6.19 -6.09
N ASN A 64 -0.94 -7.36 -6.44
CA ASN A 64 -1.42 -8.62 -5.91
C ASN A 64 -0.75 -8.92 -4.57
N GLY A 65 -1.45 -9.67 -3.72
CA GLY A 65 -0.90 -10.13 -2.46
C GLY A 65 0.19 -11.19 -2.65
N VAL A 66 1.29 -11.06 -1.91
CA VAL A 66 2.36 -12.06 -1.78
C VAL A 66 2.22 -12.75 -0.44
N ASP A 67 1.96 -14.06 -0.43
CA ASP A 67 1.93 -14.85 0.80
C ASP A 67 3.35 -14.97 1.37
N VAL A 68 3.53 -14.45 2.58
CA VAL A 68 4.80 -14.48 3.34
C VAL A 68 4.66 -15.24 4.65
N THR A 69 3.64 -16.11 4.73
CA THR A 69 3.34 -16.91 5.92
C THR A 69 4.53 -17.78 6.29
N ALA A 70 5.02 -17.63 7.52
CA ALA A 70 6.08 -18.47 8.05
C ALA A 70 5.64 -19.94 8.12
N ALA A 71 6.55 -20.86 7.81
CA ALA A 71 6.26 -22.30 7.89
C ALA A 71 5.80 -22.69 9.31
N GLY A 72 4.68 -23.41 9.39
CA GLY A 72 4.06 -23.82 10.66
C GLY A 72 3.29 -22.72 11.39
N ALA A 73 3.16 -21.51 10.82
CA ALA A 73 2.35 -20.46 11.42
C ALA A 73 0.86 -20.82 11.39
N SER A 74 0.17 -20.50 12.50
CA SER A 74 -1.30 -20.63 12.61
C SER A 74 -2.07 -19.46 11.96
N ARG A 75 -1.33 -18.50 11.42
CA ARG A 75 -1.85 -17.28 10.83
C ARG A 75 -1.19 -17.03 9.50
N THR A 76 -1.99 -16.63 8.53
CA THR A 76 -1.52 -16.18 7.24
C THR A 76 -1.15 -14.71 7.29
N THR A 77 -0.05 -14.38 6.64
CA THR A 77 0.38 -13.00 6.39
C THR A 77 0.57 -12.80 4.89
N ILE A 78 -0.07 -11.78 4.33
CA ILE A 78 0.04 -11.40 2.92
C ILE A 78 0.56 -9.97 2.84
N HIS A 79 1.61 -9.75 2.05
CA HIS A 79 2.18 -8.43 1.77
C HIS A 79 1.73 -7.90 0.42
N PHE A 80 1.51 -6.59 0.36
CA PHE A 80 1.18 -5.82 -0.84
C PHE A 80 2.25 -4.75 -1.02
N PRO A 81 3.39 -5.08 -1.66
CA PRO A 81 4.52 -4.17 -1.81
C PRO A 81 4.34 -3.24 -3.01
N TYR A 82 4.59 -1.95 -2.80
CA TYR A 82 4.55 -0.91 -3.81
C TYR A 82 5.97 -0.35 -4.00
N THR A 83 6.70 -0.87 -4.99
CA THR A 83 8.15 -0.66 -5.13
C THR A 83 8.54 0.50 -6.04
N ASP A 84 7.60 1.04 -6.80
CA ASP A 84 7.82 2.05 -7.85
C ASP A 84 6.88 3.26 -7.76
N LEU A 85 6.16 3.42 -6.63
CA LEU A 85 5.29 4.57 -6.43
C LEU A 85 6.09 5.88 -6.38
N ALA A 86 5.60 6.89 -7.09
CA ALA A 86 6.07 8.27 -6.97
C ALA A 86 4.88 9.22 -6.91
N ILE A 87 5.07 10.38 -6.26
CA ILE A 87 4.04 11.44 -6.14
C ILE A 87 4.39 12.56 -7.10
N LEU A 88 3.43 12.96 -7.95
CA LEU A 88 3.67 13.82 -9.10
C LEU A 88 3.53 15.32 -8.83
N ALA A 89 3.14 15.72 -7.62
CA ALA A 89 2.92 17.11 -7.26
C ALA A 89 3.46 17.43 -5.86
N GLU A 90 3.88 18.67 -5.65
CA GLU A 90 4.27 19.17 -4.33
C GLU A 90 3.06 19.25 -3.40
N GLY A 91 3.29 18.96 -2.11
CA GLY A 91 2.24 19.06 -1.12
C GLY A 91 2.45 18.14 0.07
N ALA A 92 1.41 18.05 0.91
CA ALA A 92 1.38 17.15 2.05
C ALA A 92 0.27 16.12 1.86
N TYR A 93 0.66 14.85 1.81
CA TYR A 93 -0.24 13.77 1.43
C TYR A 93 -0.20 12.59 2.41
N LYS A 94 -1.17 11.70 2.25
CA LYS A 94 -1.12 10.31 2.75
C LYS A 94 -1.46 9.38 1.60
N ILE A 95 -0.93 8.17 1.63
CA ILE A 95 -1.36 7.10 0.73
C ILE A 95 -2.35 6.23 1.49
N ARG A 96 -3.56 6.06 0.95
CA ARG A 96 -4.53 5.05 1.41
C ARG A 96 -4.37 3.82 0.55
N VAL A 97 -4.30 2.65 1.17
CA VAL A 97 -4.38 1.38 0.47
C VAL A 97 -5.73 0.75 0.78
N ASP A 98 -6.49 0.43 -0.27
CA ASP A 98 -7.77 -0.27 -0.19
C ASP A 98 -7.55 -1.74 -0.56
N LEU A 99 -8.00 -2.65 0.29
CA LEU A 99 -7.89 -4.10 0.09
C LEU A 99 -9.20 -4.66 -0.46
N TYR A 100 -9.07 -5.47 -1.50
CA TYR A 100 -10.18 -6.17 -2.12
C TYR A 100 -9.93 -7.67 -2.13
N LYS A 101 -11.01 -8.45 -2.18
CA LYS A 101 -10.95 -9.89 -2.42
C LYS A 101 -11.90 -10.30 -3.55
N VAL A 102 -11.53 -11.35 -4.26
CA VAL A 102 -12.35 -12.03 -5.27
C VAL A 102 -12.48 -13.48 -4.83
N ALA A 103 -13.70 -14.01 -4.79
CA ALA A 103 -13.92 -15.43 -4.53
C ALA A 103 -13.69 -16.22 -5.84
N TYR A 104 -12.95 -17.34 -5.77
CA TYR A 104 -12.65 -18.13 -6.97
C TYR A 104 -13.89 -18.75 -7.62
N ASP A 105 -14.96 -18.94 -6.85
CA ASP A 105 -16.25 -19.45 -7.32
C ASP A 105 -17.17 -18.37 -7.91
N ARG A 106 -16.81 -17.09 -7.77
CA ARG A 106 -17.56 -15.90 -8.26
C ARG A 106 -16.61 -14.82 -8.79
N PRO A 107 -15.84 -15.11 -9.86
CA PRO A 107 -14.79 -14.24 -10.37
C PRO A 107 -15.29 -12.91 -10.96
N GLU A 108 -16.58 -12.78 -11.24
CA GLU A 108 -17.23 -11.57 -11.74
C GLU A 108 -17.44 -10.49 -10.66
N SER A 109 -17.19 -10.81 -9.39
CA SER A 109 -17.44 -9.94 -8.25
C SER A 109 -16.17 -9.72 -7.41
N TYR A 110 -16.08 -8.54 -6.78
CA TYR A 110 -15.04 -8.26 -5.81
C TYR A 110 -15.63 -7.50 -4.62
N ASP A 111 -15.12 -7.81 -3.43
CA ASP A 111 -15.58 -7.21 -2.18
C ASP A 111 -14.48 -6.35 -1.57
N PHE A 112 -14.81 -5.10 -1.24
CA PHE A 112 -13.98 -4.29 -0.36
C PHE A 112 -13.87 -4.94 1.03
N GLN A 113 -12.65 -5.07 1.55
CA GLN A 113 -12.40 -5.69 2.86
C GLN A 113 -12.04 -4.68 3.93
N ALA A 114 -11.03 -3.86 3.66
CA ALA A 114 -10.46 -2.93 4.62
C ALA A 114 -9.63 -1.88 3.89
N HIS A 115 -9.23 -0.84 4.62
CA HIS A 115 -8.23 0.10 4.13
C HIS A 115 -7.24 0.45 5.23
N ALA A 116 -6.04 0.86 4.84
CA ALA A 116 -5.01 1.39 5.74
C ALA A 116 -4.47 2.71 5.17
N LYS A 117 -3.93 3.58 6.03
CA LYS A 117 -3.38 4.89 5.63
C LYS A 117 -1.94 5.01 6.09
N SER A 118 -1.10 5.60 5.25
CA SER A 118 0.29 5.87 5.60
C SER A 118 0.41 7.02 6.60
N SER A 119 1.60 7.15 7.14
CA SER A 119 2.11 8.40 7.69
C SER A 119 2.09 9.52 6.63
N ARG A 120 2.15 10.76 7.09
CA ARG A 120 2.20 11.93 6.20
C ARG A 120 3.51 11.94 5.40
N ILE A 121 3.40 12.22 4.11
CA ILE A 121 4.50 12.44 3.19
C ILE A 121 4.47 13.91 2.77
N THR A 122 5.57 14.63 2.96
CA THR A 122 5.75 15.99 2.41
C THR A 122 6.55 15.89 1.12
N VAL A 123 5.96 16.29 0.01
CA VAL A 123 6.58 16.24 -1.33
C VAL A 123 7.02 17.64 -1.71
N VAL A 124 8.29 17.77 -2.14
CA VAL A 124 8.93 19.04 -2.50
C VAL A 124 9.63 18.91 -3.86
N ASN A 125 9.79 20.02 -4.58
CA ASN A 125 10.50 20.09 -5.86
C ASN A 125 12.01 20.32 -5.70
N GLU A 126 12.52 20.15 -4.48
CA GLU A 126 13.95 20.20 -4.16
C GLU A 126 14.50 18.79 -3.97
N ALA A 127 15.80 18.61 -4.19
CA ALA A 127 16.46 17.35 -3.91
C ALA A 127 16.34 16.98 -2.43
N VAL A 128 15.80 15.79 -2.15
CA VAL A 128 15.74 15.23 -0.80
C VAL A 128 16.91 14.25 -0.65
N PRO A 129 17.83 14.44 0.32
CA PRO A 129 18.92 13.51 0.55
C PRO A 129 18.40 12.10 0.80
N ALA A 130 19.05 11.10 0.19
CA ALA A 130 18.72 9.71 0.46
C ALA A 130 18.90 9.42 1.96
N VAL A 131 17.92 8.77 2.58
CA VAL A 131 18.04 8.29 3.96
C VAL A 131 19.11 7.20 3.94
N SER A 132 20.29 7.47 4.51
CA SER A 132 21.34 6.49 4.67
C SER A 132 20.82 5.36 5.58
N THR A 133 20.75 4.15 5.07
CA THR A 133 20.54 2.94 5.88
C THR A 133 21.78 2.78 6.77
N GLY A 134 21.63 3.11 8.05
CA GLY A 134 22.62 2.78 9.08
C GLY A 134 22.55 1.30 9.48
#